data_AF-A0A969P1N7-F1
#
_entry.id   AF-A0A969P1N7-F1
#
_cell.length_a   1.000
_cell.length_b   1.000
_cell.length_c   1.000
_cell.angle_alpha   90.00
_cell.angle_beta   90.00
_cell.angle_gamma   90.00
#
_symmetry.space_group_name_H-M   'P 1'
#
loop_
_entity.id
_entity.type
_entity.pdbx_description
1 polymer ?
#
loop_
_entity_poly.entity_id
_entity_poly.type
_entity_poly.pdbx_seq_one_letter_code
_entity_poly.pdbx_strand_id
1 'polypeptide(L)'
;MPHLDNQSLAQLIAQLADANNDVARKAGDALVAARSSVVPGLLAAVAPAAIPVRRRLMFLLGEIGRREAATAHDMLPILSAHLDDADWKVRRNAAIALGKLQHRPTLPALKQRLTIETDTQVRTSLILSLGQVAQPSDQDVLADVLLTTEAEKIAAQKVADRLVAQSQAIPAIDTESMLSPAIKSELWCRKGVAALVQQECAAHGMPTQVIAPDRIRLAQTLSFGQMLTIRTALFPVLVVELPNDPSSPALLGAQFAATHVASEMRRLTQSEAVSYRMTFDNAALSQQTRSQWIAEFASATHGLINRASGYSWEIMVRSTPKALVFAARPASVVDQRFAYRKSMLPAALHPTLAAAAVQLVPGHADDIVVDPFCGSGTLLAERAMYAPYKRLIGFDHHLDAIQAARINLEGLPNVSLHKTSFKALAKRQNVSLIITNPPYGQRVANRKHARVLHNELDSLAAMVLRPGGTLIVFRPPNFPDPEQLTVIERRRIDAGGLHVDLIVAQKST
;
A
#
# COMPACT_ATOMS: atom_id res chain seq x y z
N MET A 1 -13.49 11.75 -15.98
CA MET A 1 -12.04 11.85 -16.18
C MET A 1 -11.73 13.21 -16.79
N PRO A 2 -10.60 13.87 -16.50
CA PRO A 2 -10.20 14.99 -17.35
C PRO A 2 -9.82 14.38 -18.70
N HIS A 3 -10.76 14.39 -19.64
CA HIS A 3 -10.43 14.16 -21.04
C HIS A 3 -9.47 15.28 -21.42
N LEU A 4 -8.22 14.94 -21.68
CA LEU A 4 -7.33 15.86 -22.37
C LEU A 4 -7.91 16.01 -23.77
N ASP A 5 -8.22 17.23 -24.17
CA ASP A 5 -8.52 17.48 -25.57
C ASP A 5 -7.27 17.17 -26.43
N ASN A 6 -7.50 16.99 -27.73
CA ASN A 6 -6.43 16.62 -28.66
C ASN A 6 -5.29 17.64 -28.69
N GLN A 7 -5.60 18.92 -28.45
CA GLN A 7 -4.62 20.01 -28.45
C GLN A 7 -3.69 19.93 -27.22
N SER A 8 -4.26 19.70 -26.04
CA SER A 8 -3.54 19.53 -24.78
C SER A 8 -2.70 18.26 -24.82
N LEU A 9 -3.23 17.16 -25.39
CA LEU A 9 -2.48 15.93 -25.57
C LEU A 9 -1.28 16.13 -26.50
N ALA A 10 -1.46 16.76 -27.66
CA ALA A 10 -0.39 17.06 -28.59
C ALA A 10 0.69 17.97 -27.96
N GLN A 11 0.29 18.97 -27.19
CA GLN A 11 1.21 19.86 -26.48
C GLN A 11 2.03 19.11 -25.43
N LEU A 12 1.42 18.22 -24.64
CA LEU A 12 2.12 17.40 -23.67
C LEU A 12 3.10 16.42 -24.34
N ILE A 13 2.72 15.82 -25.47
CA ILE A 13 3.62 14.95 -26.25
C ILE A 13 4.80 15.75 -26.78
N ALA A 14 4.58 16.96 -27.30
CA ALA A 14 5.67 17.84 -27.77
C ALA A 14 6.64 18.20 -26.62
N GLN A 15 6.12 18.46 -25.42
CA GLN A 15 6.92 18.72 -24.22
C GLN A 15 7.78 17.53 -23.78
N LEU A 16 7.46 16.30 -24.22
CA LEU A 16 8.36 15.15 -24.01
C LEU A 16 9.67 15.28 -24.80
N ALA A 17 9.79 16.21 -25.75
CA ALA A 17 11.04 16.49 -26.45
C ALA A 17 11.90 17.55 -25.74
N ASP A 18 11.36 18.20 -24.70
CA ASP A 18 12.02 19.36 -24.08
C ASP A 18 13.37 18.97 -23.47
N ALA A 19 14.38 19.82 -23.71
CA ALA A 19 15.73 19.69 -23.19
C ALA A 19 15.77 19.87 -21.67
N ASN A 20 14.82 20.63 -21.11
CA ASN A 20 14.60 20.72 -19.68
C ASN A 20 13.88 19.46 -19.18
N ASN A 21 14.61 18.62 -18.47
CA ASN A 21 14.09 17.38 -17.91
C ASN A 21 12.89 17.58 -16.98
N ASP A 22 12.75 18.72 -16.29
CA ASP A 22 11.60 18.98 -15.44
C ASP A 22 10.32 19.23 -16.23
N VAL A 23 10.41 19.90 -17.38
CA VAL A 23 9.27 20.13 -18.27
C VAL A 23 8.77 18.79 -18.80
N ALA A 24 9.67 17.99 -19.35
CA ALA A 24 9.28 16.70 -19.89
C ALA A 24 8.80 15.70 -18.84
N ARG A 25 9.36 15.73 -17.63
CA ARG A 25 8.87 14.92 -16.51
C ARG A 25 7.46 15.32 -16.12
N LYS A 26 7.17 16.63 -15.97
CA LYS A 26 5.82 17.12 -15.67
C LYS A 26 4.82 16.74 -16.75
N ALA A 27 5.22 16.82 -18.01
CA ALA A 27 4.39 16.36 -19.13
C ALA A 27 4.09 14.86 -19.04
N GLY A 28 5.12 14.04 -18.76
CA GLY A 28 4.95 12.61 -18.53
C GLY A 28 4.03 12.29 -17.33
N ASP A 29 4.20 12.99 -16.21
CA ASP A 29 3.35 12.84 -15.01
C ASP A 29 1.88 13.16 -15.32
N ALA A 30 1.63 14.20 -16.12
CA ALA A 30 0.28 14.58 -16.56
C ALA A 30 -0.34 13.51 -17.49
N LEU A 31 0.44 12.96 -18.42
CA LEU A 31 -0.01 11.88 -19.32
C LEU A 31 -0.34 10.59 -18.55
N VAL A 32 0.46 10.21 -17.56
CA VAL A 32 0.16 9.06 -16.69
C VAL A 32 -1.09 9.32 -15.85
N ALA A 33 -1.28 10.55 -15.37
CA ALA A 33 -2.48 10.93 -14.63
C ALA A 33 -3.76 10.87 -15.49
N ALA A 34 -3.63 11.05 -16.81
CA ALA A 34 -4.72 10.97 -17.78
C ALA A 34 -5.08 9.53 -18.22
N ARG A 35 -4.30 8.52 -17.80
CA ARG A 35 -4.72 7.10 -17.82
C ARG A 35 -5.03 6.57 -19.25
N SER A 36 -5.90 5.56 -19.39
CA SER A 36 -6.34 4.98 -20.68
C SER A 36 -6.77 5.99 -21.74
N SER A 37 -7.30 7.16 -21.35
CA SER A 37 -7.85 8.13 -22.29
C SER A 37 -6.83 8.69 -23.29
N VAL A 38 -5.53 8.69 -22.95
CA VAL A 38 -4.47 9.19 -23.84
C VAL A 38 -3.82 8.09 -24.67
N VAL A 39 -4.08 6.81 -24.38
CA VAL A 39 -3.38 5.68 -24.99
C VAL A 39 -3.45 5.71 -26.52
N PRO A 40 -4.62 5.90 -27.17
CA PRO A 40 -4.67 5.95 -28.63
C PRO A 40 -3.78 7.05 -29.24
N GLY A 41 -3.77 8.24 -28.62
CA GLY A 41 -2.94 9.35 -29.09
C GLY A 41 -1.45 9.15 -28.82
N LEU A 42 -1.08 8.50 -27.71
CA LEU A 42 0.31 8.12 -27.44
C LEU A 42 0.80 7.09 -28.47
N LEU A 43 0.00 6.07 -28.79
CA LEU A 43 0.34 5.05 -29.78
C LEU A 43 0.53 5.69 -31.18
N ALA A 44 -0.36 6.59 -31.57
CA ALA A 44 -0.25 7.32 -32.84
C ALA A 44 1.01 8.20 -32.92
N ALA A 45 1.48 8.72 -31.79
CA ALA A 45 2.68 9.57 -31.74
C ALA A 45 4.00 8.80 -31.80
N VAL A 46 4.01 7.48 -31.60
CA VAL A 46 5.25 6.69 -31.54
C VAL A 46 5.98 6.68 -32.88
N ALA A 47 5.29 6.37 -33.98
CA ALA A 47 5.90 6.21 -35.29
C ALA A 47 6.64 7.48 -35.80
N PRO A 48 6.05 8.70 -35.74
CA PRO A 48 6.74 9.91 -36.19
C PRO A 48 7.72 10.50 -35.17
N ALA A 49 7.77 9.99 -33.93
CA ALA A 49 8.53 10.61 -32.85
C ALA A 49 10.06 10.49 -33.04
N ALA A 50 10.76 11.56 -32.68
CA ALA A 50 12.21 11.54 -32.53
C ALA A 50 12.65 10.65 -31.35
N ILE A 51 13.89 10.17 -31.36
CA ILE A 51 14.44 9.22 -30.37
C ILE A 51 14.15 9.63 -28.91
N PRO A 52 14.40 10.87 -28.45
CA PRO A 52 14.15 11.26 -27.06
C PRO A 52 12.68 11.10 -26.65
N VAL A 53 11.75 11.38 -27.57
CA VAL A 53 10.32 11.24 -27.38
C VAL A 53 9.93 9.77 -27.38
N ARG A 54 10.40 8.96 -28.34
CA ARG A 54 10.13 7.50 -28.38
C ARG A 54 10.55 6.81 -27.09
N ARG A 55 11.74 7.12 -26.57
CA ARG A 55 12.22 6.60 -25.27
C ARG A 55 11.22 6.86 -24.15
N ARG A 56 10.70 8.10 -24.07
CA ARG A 56 9.73 8.52 -23.05
C ARG A 56 8.36 7.87 -23.29
N LEU A 57 7.91 7.76 -24.54
CA LEU A 57 6.65 7.10 -24.88
C LEU A 57 6.65 5.61 -24.46
N MET A 58 7.71 4.86 -24.73
CA MET A 58 7.81 3.45 -24.30
C MET A 58 7.68 3.32 -22.77
N PHE A 59 8.35 4.22 -22.03
CA PHE A 59 8.25 4.26 -20.58
C PHE A 59 6.82 4.58 -20.10
N LEU A 60 6.18 5.58 -20.70
CA LEU A 60 4.83 6.03 -20.34
C LEU A 60 3.76 4.97 -20.62
N LEU A 61 3.83 4.31 -21.79
CA LEU A 61 2.93 3.20 -22.14
C LEU A 61 3.04 2.07 -21.10
N GLY A 62 4.27 1.70 -20.70
CA GLY A 62 4.47 0.72 -19.62
C GLY A 62 3.91 1.16 -18.26
N GLU A 63 4.00 2.44 -17.90
CA GLU A 63 3.43 2.96 -16.63
C GLU A 63 1.90 3.01 -16.63
N ILE A 64 1.29 3.36 -17.77
CA ILE A 64 -0.17 3.41 -17.91
C ILE A 64 -0.72 1.97 -17.94
N GLY A 65 -0.20 1.12 -18.83
CA GLY A 65 -0.73 -0.23 -18.98
C GLY A 65 -0.56 -1.11 -17.74
N ARG A 66 0.48 -0.90 -16.92
CA ARG A 66 0.62 -1.58 -15.60
C ARG A 66 -0.54 -1.25 -14.65
N ARG A 67 -1.14 -0.07 -14.77
CA ARG A 67 -2.25 0.38 -13.91
C ARG A 67 -3.61 0.02 -14.49
N GLU A 68 -3.68 -0.29 -15.78
CA GLU A 68 -4.92 -0.46 -16.55
C GLU A 68 -4.83 -1.65 -17.50
N ALA A 69 -5.08 -2.84 -16.96
CA ALA A 69 -4.97 -4.09 -17.72
C ALA A 69 -5.85 -4.13 -18.99
N ALA A 70 -6.99 -3.43 -19.00
CA ALA A 70 -7.92 -3.42 -20.13
C ALA A 70 -7.35 -2.81 -21.41
N THR A 71 -6.44 -1.83 -21.32
CA THR A 71 -5.81 -1.18 -22.49
C THR A 71 -4.40 -1.69 -22.77
N ALA A 72 -3.90 -2.62 -21.95
CA ALA A 72 -2.57 -3.19 -22.12
C ALA A 72 -2.42 -3.90 -23.47
N HIS A 73 -3.50 -4.55 -23.95
CA HIS A 73 -3.50 -5.28 -25.22
C HIS A 73 -3.17 -4.38 -26.42
N ASP A 74 -3.74 -3.16 -26.47
CA ASP A 74 -3.53 -2.20 -27.56
C ASP A 74 -2.07 -1.72 -27.65
N MET A 75 -1.32 -1.78 -26.54
CA MET A 75 0.07 -1.35 -26.47
C MET A 75 1.05 -2.43 -26.95
N LEU A 76 0.66 -3.71 -26.87
CA LEU A 76 1.59 -4.83 -27.11
C LEU A 76 2.23 -4.78 -28.50
N PRO A 77 1.50 -4.54 -29.61
CA PRO A 77 2.10 -4.53 -30.94
C PRO A 77 3.19 -3.46 -31.09
N ILE A 78 2.91 -2.26 -30.58
CA ILE A 78 3.85 -1.13 -30.63
C ILE A 78 5.06 -1.40 -29.74
N LEU A 79 4.86 -1.88 -28.51
CA LEU A 79 5.96 -2.20 -27.60
C LEU A 79 6.83 -3.34 -28.15
N SER A 80 6.24 -4.38 -28.72
CA SER A 80 6.98 -5.49 -29.34
C SER A 80 7.77 -5.04 -30.57
N ALA A 81 7.20 -4.20 -31.44
CA ALA A 81 7.92 -3.67 -32.60
C ALA A 81 9.16 -2.83 -32.20
N HIS A 82 9.09 -2.11 -31.08
CA HIS A 82 10.19 -1.26 -30.61
C HIS A 82 11.27 -2.02 -29.84
N LEU A 83 11.14 -3.34 -29.70
CA LEU A 83 12.27 -4.18 -29.30
C LEU A 83 13.41 -4.12 -30.33
N ASP A 84 13.13 -3.79 -31.59
CA ASP A 84 14.13 -3.69 -32.67
C ASP A 84 14.50 -2.23 -33.05
N ASP A 85 14.17 -1.25 -32.20
CA ASP A 85 14.55 0.15 -32.45
C ASP A 85 16.08 0.31 -32.52
N ALA A 86 16.55 1.18 -33.41
CA ALA A 86 17.97 1.49 -33.56
C ALA A 86 18.59 2.01 -32.25
N ASP A 87 17.82 2.73 -31.44
CA ASP A 87 18.26 3.26 -30.16
C ASP A 87 18.11 2.25 -29.01
N TRP A 88 19.23 1.94 -28.35
CA TRP A 88 19.27 0.95 -27.27
C TRP A 88 18.38 1.32 -26.07
N LYS A 89 18.19 2.62 -25.76
CA LYS A 89 17.31 3.03 -24.65
C LYS A 89 15.84 2.82 -24.99
N VAL A 90 15.47 2.96 -26.27
CA VAL A 90 14.11 2.63 -26.72
C VAL A 90 13.88 1.12 -26.56
N ARG A 91 14.79 0.27 -27.05
CA ARG A 91 14.71 -1.20 -26.88
C ARG A 91 14.59 -1.59 -25.40
N ARG A 92 15.44 -1.00 -24.56
CA ARG A 92 15.42 -1.21 -23.10
C ARG A 92 14.06 -0.85 -22.49
N ASN A 93 13.52 0.33 -22.81
CA ASN A 93 12.25 0.78 -22.26
C ASN A 93 11.07 -0.04 -22.78
N ALA A 94 11.09 -0.47 -24.04
CA ALA A 94 10.11 -1.37 -24.62
C ALA A 94 10.11 -2.73 -23.89
N ALA A 95 11.29 -3.33 -23.67
CA ALA A 95 11.42 -4.57 -22.90
C ALA A 95 10.85 -4.44 -21.47
N ILE A 96 11.24 -3.38 -20.74
CA ILE A 96 10.74 -3.10 -19.39
C ILE A 96 9.21 -2.89 -19.40
N ALA A 97 8.67 -2.19 -20.40
CA ALA A 97 7.24 -1.97 -20.52
C ALA A 97 6.49 -3.29 -20.70
N LEU A 98 6.93 -4.15 -21.64
CA LEU A 98 6.36 -5.50 -21.84
C LEU A 98 6.41 -6.33 -20.56
N GLY A 99 7.54 -6.30 -19.84
CA GLY A 99 7.69 -6.95 -18.54
C GLY A 99 6.68 -6.45 -17.51
N LYS A 100 6.45 -5.13 -17.42
CA LYS A 100 5.44 -4.53 -16.51
C LYS A 100 4.02 -4.95 -16.83
N LEU A 101 3.70 -5.16 -18.12
CA LEU A 101 2.36 -5.60 -18.57
C LEU A 101 2.12 -7.09 -18.28
N GLN A 102 3.17 -7.90 -18.10
CA GLN A 102 3.09 -9.32 -17.73
C GLN A 102 2.20 -10.17 -18.67
N HIS A 103 2.18 -9.82 -19.97
CA HIS A 103 1.32 -10.49 -20.94
C HIS A 103 2.04 -11.66 -21.60
N ARG A 104 1.74 -12.90 -21.20
CA ARG A 104 2.48 -14.13 -21.61
C ARG A 104 2.76 -14.24 -23.13
N PRO A 105 1.83 -13.91 -24.05
CA PRO A 105 2.11 -13.88 -25.49
C PRO A 105 3.32 -13.05 -25.95
N THR A 106 3.88 -12.14 -25.14
CA THR A 106 5.09 -11.38 -25.48
C THR A 106 6.39 -12.14 -25.21
N LEU A 107 6.32 -13.28 -24.52
CA LEU A 107 7.48 -14.09 -24.14
C LEU A 107 8.37 -14.46 -25.35
N PRO A 108 7.84 -14.91 -26.50
CA PRO A 108 8.67 -15.26 -27.66
C PRO A 108 9.43 -14.05 -28.22
N ALA A 109 8.79 -12.88 -28.31
CA ALA A 109 9.42 -11.65 -28.81
C ALA A 109 10.58 -11.19 -27.90
N LEU A 110 10.40 -11.27 -26.58
CA LEU A 110 11.46 -10.98 -25.61
C LEU A 110 12.62 -11.97 -25.71
N LYS A 111 12.33 -13.28 -25.84
CA LYS A 111 13.36 -14.32 -25.97
C LYS A 111 14.14 -14.15 -27.28
N GLN A 112 13.45 -13.96 -28.40
CA GLN A 112 14.07 -13.70 -29.70
C GLN A 112 14.99 -12.48 -29.63
N ARG A 113 14.52 -11.35 -29.08
CA ARG A 113 15.35 -10.15 -28.97
C ARG A 113 16.60 -10.38 -28.11
N LEU A 114 16.49 -11.12 -27.01
CA LEU A 114 17.62 -11.44 -26.14
C LEU A 114 18.74 -12.23 -26.86
N THR A 115 18.39 -13.10 -27.82
CA THR A 115 19.38 -13.89 -28.56
C THR A 115 20.29 -13.06 -29.46
N ILE A 116 19.79 -11.95 -30.01
CA ILE A 116 20.51 -11.09 -30.96
C ILE A 116 20.95 -9.76 -30.35
N GLU A 117 20.59 -9.48 -29.09
CA GLU A 117 20.95 -8.23 -28.42
C GLU A 117 22.39 -8.24 -27.95
N THR A 118 23.11 -7.16 -28.25
CA THR A 118 24.53 -6.95 -27.89
C THR A 118 24.71 -5.97 -26.75
N ASP A 119 23.77 -5.03 -26.53
CA ASP A 119 23.86 -4.07 -25.43
C ASP A 119 23.55 -4.75 -24.08
N THR A 120 24.53 -4.75 -23.18
CA THR A 120 24.45 -5.45 -21.89
C THR A 120 23.35 -4.90 -20.97
N GLN A 121 23.01 -3.61 -21.08
CA GLN A 121 21.92 -3.02 -20.29
C GLN A 121 20.54 -3.44 -20.81
N VAL A 122 20.40 -3.55 -22.13
CA VAL A 122 19.20 -4.07 -22.78
C VAL A 122 19.03 -5.56 -22.45
N ARG A 123 20.09 -6.37 -22.58
CA ARG A 123 20.10 -7.81 -22.24
C ARG A 123 19.66 -8.06 -20.79
N THR A 124 20.23 -7.33 -19.83
CA THR A 124 19.84 -7.43 -18.42
C THR A 124 18.35 -7.11 -18.23
N SER A 125 17.84 -6.09 -18.93
CA SER A 125 16.43 -5.70 -18.85
C SER A 125 15.50 -6.74 -19.51
N LEU A 126 15.92 -7.35 -20.62
CA LEU A 126 15.21 -8.44 -21.29
C LEU A 126 15.12 -9.68 -20.40
N ILE A 127 16.21 -10.09 -19.75
CA ILE A 127 16.23 -11.22 -18.80
C ILE A 127 15.22 -10.97 -17.66
N LEU A 128 15.28 -9.79 -17.01
CA LEU A 128 14.36 -9.45 -15.93
C LEU A 128 12.90 -9.40 -16.40
N SER A 129 12.65 -8.92 -17.62
CA SER A 129 11.31 -8.83 -18.22
C SER A 129 10.78 -10.21 -18.60
N LEU A 130 11.63 -11.11 -19.12
CA LEU A 130 11.29 -12.51 -19.33
C LEU A 130 10.81 -13.15 -18.03
N GLY A 131 11.53 -12.95 -16.92
CA GLY A 131 11.07 -13.44 -15.63
C GLY A 131 9.83 -12.74 -15.07
N GLN A 132 9.40 -11.58 -15.59
CA GLN A 132 8.10 -10.98 -15.21
C GLN A 132 6.94 -11.59 -15.99
N VAL A 133 7.20 -12.06 -17.21
CA VAL A 133 6.19 -12.60 -18.14
C VAL A 133 6.07 -14.13 -18.03
N ALA A 134 7.18 -14.80 -17.75
CA ALA A 134 7.28 -16.25 -17.61
C ALA A 134 6.43 -16.77 -16.45
N GLN A 135 5.93 -17.98 -16.63
CA GLN A 135 5.17 -18.75 -15.64
C GLN A 135 6.00 -19.92 -15.11
N PRO A 136 5.57 -20.58 -14.02
CA PRO A 136 6.22 -21.79 -13.51
C PRO A 136 6.49 -22.91 -14.54
N SER A 137 5.71 -22.97 -15.63
CA SER A 137 5.94 -23.90 -16.74
C SER A 137 7.13 -23.55 -17.63
N ASP A 138 7.64 -22.32 -17.53
CA ASP A 138 8.67 -21.75 -18.40
C ASP A 138 10.03 -21.72 -17.66
N GLN A 139 10.32 -22.71 -16.79
CA GLN A 139 11.55 -22.76 -15.98
C GLN A 139 12.84 -22.69 -16.82
N ASP A 140 12.81 -23.27 -18.01
CA ASP A 140 13.94 -23.29 -18.95
C ASP A 140 13.96 -22.08 -19.91
N VAL A 141 13.22 -21.00 -19.61
CA VAL A 141 13.11 -19.82 -20.49
C VAL A 141 14.48 -19.20 -20.83
N LEU A 142 15.48 -19.37 -19.95
CA LEU A 142 16.86 -18.89 -20.13
C LEU A 142 17.88 -20.00 -20.42
N ALA A 143 17.48 -21.26 -20.60
CA ALA A 143 18.42 -22.40 -20.71
C ALA A 143 19.44 -22.23 -21.85
N ASP A 144 19.01 -21.67 -22.98
CA ASP A 144 19.86 -21.47 -24.17
C ASP A 144 20.57 -20.10 -24.20
N VAL A 145 20.48 -19.32 -23.12
CA VAL A 145 21.03 -17.95 -23.08
C VAL A 145 22.44 -17.97 -22.50
N LEU A 146 23.43 -17.60 -23.31
CA LEU A 146 24.79 -17.35 -22.82
C LEU A 146 24.83 -16.08 -21.97
N LEU A 147 25.07 -16.22 -20.66
CA LEU A 147 25.20 -15.10 -19.72
C LEU A 147 26.66 -14.62 -19.66
N THR A 148 26.94 -13.45 -20.21
CA THR A 148 28.32 -12.97 -20.41
C THR A 148 28.79 -11.99 -19.33
N THR A 149 27.87 -11.41 -18.56
CA THR A 149 28.18 -10.43 -17.51
C THR A 149 27.65 -10.85 -16.15
N GLU A 150 28.25 -10.32 -15.09
CA GLU A 150 27.79 -10.59 -13.71
C GLU A 150 26.36 -10.06 -13.48
N ALA A 151 26.01 -8.93 -14.11
CA ALA A 151 24.66 -8.38 -14.06
C ALA A 151 23.62 -9.34 -14.68
N GLU A 152 23.97 -10.01 -15.78
CA GLU A 152 23.12 -11.03 -16.42
C GLU A 152 22.94 -12.27 -15.54
N LYS A 153 24.02 -12.75 -14.89
CA LYS A 153 23.94 -13.87 -13.95
C LYS A 153 23.03 -13.57 -12.77
N ILE A 154 23.21 -12.40 -12.15
CA ILE A 154 22.35 -11.93 -11.06
C ILE A 154 20.88 -11.80 -11.52
N ALA A 155 20.66 -11.29 -12.74
CA ALA A 155 19.32 -11.18 -13.30
C ALA A 155 18.70 -12.56 -13.55
N ALA A 156 19.43 -13.51 -14.13
CA ALA A 156 18.97 -14.86 -14.38
C ALA A 156 18.64 -15.61 -13.08
N GLN A 157 19.48 -15.47 -12.05
CA GLN A 157 19.18 -16.03 -10.73
C GLN A 157 17.87 -15.47 -10.17
N LYS A 158 17.61 -14.16 -10.29
CA LYS A 158 16.33 -13.56 -9.88
C LYS A 158 15.13 -14.11 -10.66
N VAL A 159 15.32 -14.45 -11.94
CA VAL A 159 14.27 -15.11 -12.74
C VAL A 159 13.99 -16.50 -12.20
N ALA A 160 15.03 -17.33 -12.01
CA ALA A 160 14.91 -18.66 -11.47
C ALA A 160 14.23 -18.65 -10.09
N ASP A 161 14.71 -17.81 -9.17
CA ASP A 161 14.14 -17.64 -7.82
C ASP A 161 12.65 -17.27 -7.87
N ARG A 162 12.27 -16.39 -8.80
CA ARG A 162 10.87 -16.00 -8.97
C ARG A 162 10.03 -17.16 -9.50
N LEU A 163 10.48 -17.88 -10.51
CA LEU A 163 9.73 -18.99 -11.10
C LEU A 163 9.51 -20.12 -10.08
N VAL A 164 10.53 -20.44 -9.29
CA VAL A 164 10.42 -21.37 -8.16
C VAL A 164 9.45 -20.84 -7.10
N ALA A 165 9.51 -19.55 -6.77
CA ALA A 165 8.58 -18.95 -5.80
C ALA A 165 7.13 -18.92 -6.30
N GLN A 166 6.90 -18.82 -7.61
CA GLN A 166 5.57 -18.88 -8.22
C GLN A 166 5.03 -20.32 -8.33
N SER A 167 5.91 -21.32 -8.49
CA SER A 167 5.53 -22.73 -8.59
C SER A 167 5.19 -23.33 -7.22
N GLN A 168 5.77 -22.79 -6.15
CA GLN A 168 5.52 -23.26 -4.80
C GLN A 168 4.27 -22.58 -4.23
N ALA A 169 3.29 -23.39 -3.83
CA ALA A 169 2.20 -22.90 -3.01
C ALA A 169 2.79 -22.25 -1.75
N ILE A 170 2.37 -21.01 -1.46
CA ILE A 170 2.75 -20.36 -0.21
C ILE A 170 2.05 -21.13 0.91
N PRO A 171 2.79 -21.79 1.82
CA PRO A 171 2.16 -22.54 2.89
C PRO A 171 1.22 -21.66 3.72
N ALA A 172 0.04 -22.19 4.02
CA ALA A 172 -0.92 -21.56 4.92
C ALA A 172 -0.34 -21.51 6.34
N ILE A 173 -0.80 -20.54 7.12
CA ILE A 173 -0.45 -20.41 8.53
C ILE A 173 -1.72 -20.72 9.33
N ASP A 174 -1.61 -21.66 10.26
CA ASP A 174 -2.64 -21.92 11.25
C ASP A 174 -2.83 -20.68 12.14
N THR A 175 -4.03 -20.08 12.08
CA THR A 175 -4.38 -18.93 12.90
C THR A 175 -5.13 -19.29 14.17
N GLU A 176 -5.63 -20.52 14.28
CA GLU A 176 -6.56 -20.92 15.34
C GLU A 176 -5.85 -21.56 16.52
N SER A 177 -4.71 -22.23 16.28
CA SER A 177 -3.88 -22.76 17.35
C SER A 177 -3.40 -21.67 18.32
N MET A 178 -3.49 -21.97 19.62
CA MET A 178 -2.88 -21.14 20.65
C MET A 178 -1.37 -21.07 20.48
N LEU A 179 -0.80 -19.89 20.72
CA LEU A 179 0.65 -19.71 20.71
C LEU A 179 1.33 -20.37 21.92
N SER A 180 2.65 -20.51 21.89
CA SER A 180 3.42 -20.89 23.09
C SER A 180 3.47 -19.75 24.12
N PRO A 181 3.34 -20.02 25.44
CA PRO A 181 3.49 -19.01 26.49
C PRO A 181 4.92 -18.47 26.62
N ALA A 182 5.91 -19.12 26.00
CA ALA A 182 7.29 -18.65 25.96
C ALA A 182 7.52 -17.48 24.97
N ILE A 183 6.49 -17.12 24.18
CA ILE A 183 6.59 -16.12 23.12
C ILE A 183 5.93 -14.82 23.56
N LYS A 184 6.62 -13.71 23.34
CA LYS A 184 6.03 -12.37 23.46
C LYS A 184 5.27 -12.05 22.19
N SER A 185 3.95 -11.94 22.29
CA SER A 185 3.11 -11.44 21.20
C SER A 185 2.86 -9.93 21.36
N GLU A 186 2.77 -9.24 20.24
CA GLU A 186 2.46 -7.81 20.20
C GLU A 186 1.44 -7.49 19.11
N LEU A 187 0.66 -6.43 19.32
CA LEU A 187 -0.08 -5.75 18.28
C LEU A 187 0.69 -4.50 17.88
N TRP A 188 1.08 -4.43 16.61
CA TRP A 188 1.67 -3.23 16.06
C TRP A 188 0.56 -2.33 15.52
N CYS A 189 0.72 -1.03 15.69
CA CYS A 189 -0.28 -0.04 15.31
C CYS A 189 0.37 1.24 14.76
N ARG A 190 -0.44 2.19 14.32
CA ARG A 190 0.06 3.51 13.93
C ARG A 190 0.41 4.31 15.18
N LYS A 191 1.47 5.12 15.11
CA LYS A 191 1.81 6.05 16.19
C LYS A 191 0.61 6.95 16.50
N GLY A 192 0.31 7.11 17.79
CA GLY A 192 -0.82 7.91 18.28
C GLY A 192 -2.13 7.13 18.46
N VAL A 193 -2.16 5.85 18.08
CA VAL A 193 -3.36 5.00 18.17
C VAL A 193 -3.25 3.94 19.28
N ALA A 194 -2.08 3.77 19.91
CA ALA A 194 -1.85 2.70 20.88
C ALA A 194 -2.86 2.67 22.04
N ALA A 195 -3.28 3.81 22.57
CA ALA A 195 -4.29 3.85 23.64
C ALA A 195 -5.64 3.29 23.19
N LEU A 196 -6.04 3.52 21.93
CA LEU A 196 -7.30 3.01 21.37
C LEU A 196 -7.23 1.50 21.14
N VAL A 197 -6.09 1.00 20.67
CA VAL A 197 -5.88 -0.45 20.54
C VAL A 197 -5.91 -1.12 21.91
N GLN A 198 -5.29 -0.53 22.94
CA GLN A 198 -5.39 -1.04 24.32
C GLN A 198 -6.84 -1.08 24.80
N GLN A 199 -7.63 -0.04 24.52
CA GLN A 199 -9.05 0.02 24.89
C GLN A 199 -9.88 -1.04 24.15
N GLU A 200 -9.66 -1.23 22.84
CA GLU A 200 -10.33 -2.28 22.07
C GLU A 200 -9.94 -3.67 22.59
N CYS A 201 -8.66 -3.92 22.86
CA CYS A 201 -8.21 -5.16 23.48
C CYS A 201 -8.90 -5.42 24.82
N ALA A 202 -9.01 -4.41 25.70
CA ALA A 202 -9.69 -4.53 26.97
C ALA A 202 -11.18 -4.90 26.80
N ALA A 203 -11.86 -4.30 25.82
CA ALA A 203 -13.25 -4.64 25.48
C ALA A 203 -13.41 -6.09 24.99
N HIS A 204 -12.36 -6.67 24.41
CA HIS A 204 -12.29 -8.07 23.99
C HIS A 204 -11.74 -9.02 25.08
N GLY A 205 -11.53 -8.55 26.31
CA GLY A 205 -10.97 -9.38 27.38
C GLY A 205 -9.49 -9.73 27.18
N MET A 206 -8.76 -8.91 26.42
CA MET A 206 -7.34 -9.08 26.12
C MET A 206 -6.52 -8.04 26.90
N PRO A 207 -6.03 -8.36 28.11
CA PRO A 207 -5.20 -7.45 28.89
C PRO A 207 -3.89 -7.14 28.14
N THR A 208 -3.51 -5.86 28.13
CA THR A 208 -2.37 -5.37 27.35
C THR A 208 -1.58 -4.28 28.06
N GLN A 209 -0.32 -4.13 27.65
CA GLN A 209 0.57 -3.05 28.07
C GLN A 209 1.07 -2.28 26.83
N VAL A 210 0.91 -0.96 26.82
CA VAL A 210 1.54 -0.09 25.81
C VAL A 210 3.04 -0.01 26.09
N ILE A 211 3.86 -0.50 25.16
CA ILE A 211 5.32 -0.54 25.30
C ILE A 211 6.03 0.49 24.42
N ALA A 212 5.35 0.99 23.37
CA ALA A 212 5.80 2.10 22.54
C ALA A 212 4.59 2.78 21.87
N PRO A 213 4.73 3.99 21.31
CA PRO A 213 3.63 4.69 20.64
C PRO A 213 2.96 3.93 19.48
N ASP A 214 3.64 2.92 18.93
CA ASP A 214 3.22 2.07 17.81
C ASP A 214 3.17 0.56 18.16
N ARG A 215 3.35 0.19 19.45
CA ARG A 215 3.44 -1.21 19.87
C ARG A 215 2.76 -1.47 21.21
N ILE A 216 2.02 -2.58 21.25
CA ILE A 216 1.31 -3.03 22.45
C ILE A 216 1.62 -4.50 22.67
N ARG A 217 1.94 -4.84 23.92
CA ARG A 217 2.22 -6.21 24.34
C ARG A 217 0.98 -6.83 24.95
N LEU A 218 0.66 -8.05 24.51
CA LEU A 218 -0.40 -8.85 25.12
C LEU A 218 0.13 -9.43 26.44
N ALA A 219 -0.70 -9.43 27.49
CA ALA A 219 -0.35 -10.00 28.79
C ALA A 219 -0.69 -11.50 28.89
N GLN A 220 -1.33 -12.06 27.87
CA GLN A 220 -1.72 -13.46 27.79
C GLN A 220 -1.42 -14.04 26.42
N THR A 221 -1.29 -15.36 26.39
CA THR A 221 -1.16 -16.13 25.16
C THR A 221 -2.50 -16.16 24.42
N LEU A 222 -2.46 -15.90 23.12
CA LEU A 222 -3.63 -15.87 22.22
C LEU A 222 -3.27 -16.58 20.91
N SER A 223 -4.26 -17.00 20.14
CA SER A 223 -4.05 -17.39 18.74
C SER A 223 -3.96 -16.16 17.82
N PHE A 224 -3.46 -16.32 16.59
CA PHE A 224 -3.48 -15.23 15.62
C PHE A 224 -4.91 -14.82 15.24
N GLY A 225 -5.84 -15.76 15.14
CA GLY A 225 -7.24 -15.51 14.84
C GLY A 225 -7.88 -14.61 15.90
N GLN A 226 -7.60 -14.86 17.18
CA GLN A 226 -8.05 -13.99 18.27
C GLN A 226 -7.45 -12.58 18.15
N MET A 227 -6.14 -12.46 17.94
CA MET A 227 -5.50 -11.15 17.79
C MET A 227 -5.98 -10.38 16.54
N LEU A 228 -6.31 -11.10 15.46
CA LEU A 228 -6.88 -10.56 14.22
C LEU A 228 -8.37 -10.22 14.34
N THR A 229 -8.91 -10.08 15.56
CA THR A 229 -10.21 -9.44 15.79
C THR A 229 -10.10 -7.95 16.06
N ILE A 230 -8.94 -7.47 16.54
CA ILE A 230 -8.71 -6.09 16.94
C ILE A 230 -8.51 -5.21 15.69
N ARG A 231 -9.48 -4.36 15.38
CA ARG A 231 -9.55 -3.58 14.12
C ARG A 231 -8.61 -2.38 14.11
N THR A 232 -8.27 -1.82 15.26
CA THR A 232 -7.37 -0.66 15.36
C THR A 232 -5.89 -1.03 15.19
N ALA A 233 -5.53 -2.31 15.38
CA ALA A 233 -4.18 -2.81 15.18
C ALA A 233 -3.85 -2.98 13.69
N LEU A 234 -2.61 -2.69 13.28
CA LEU A 234 -2.13 -3.01 11.93
C LEU A 234 -2.05 -4.52 11.74
N PHE A 235 -1.33 -5.21 12.60
CA PHE A 235 -1.17 -6.65 12.56
C PHE A 235 -0.56 -7.17 13.88
N PRO A 236 -0.82 -8.43 14.24
CA PRO A 236 -0.08 -9.12 15.29
C PRO A 236 1.31 -9.57 14.83
N VAL A 237 2.24 -9.63 15.76
CA VAL A 237 3.60 -10.16 15.56
C VAL A 237 4.06 -11.00 16.75
N LEU A 238 4.95 -11.95 16.48
CA LEU A 238 5.75 -12.63 17.50
C LEU A 238 7.10 -11.92 17.60
N VAL A 239 7.53 -11.58 18.82
CA VAL A 239 8.71 -10.75 19.03
C VAL A 239 9.80 -11.49 19.78
N VAL A 240 11.02 -11.36 19.28
CA VAL A 240 12.25 -11.67 20.02
C VAL A 240 13.19 -10.47 19.98
N GLU A 241 13.85 -10.23 21.10
CA GLU A 241 14.89 -9.21 21.24
C GLU A 241 16.23 -9.93 21.31
N LEU A 242 17.12 -9.62 20.37
CA LEU A 242 18.49 -10.14 20.32
C LEU A 242 19.48 -9.00 20.60
N PRO A 243 20.74 -9.31 21.00
CA PRO A 243 21.76 -8.30 21.24
C PRO A 243 21.87 -7.28 20.10
N ASN A 244 22.07 -6.00 20.44
CA ASN A 244 22.21 -4.93 19.45
C ASN A 244 23.62 -4.90 18.83
N ASP A 245 24.04 -6.03 18.26
CA ASP A 245 25.29 -6.15 17.53
C ASP A 245 25.01 -6.52 16.06
N PRO A 246 24.74 -5.52 15.20
CA PRO A 246 24.48 -5.77 13.79
C PRO A 246 25.73 -6.23 13.01
N SER A 247 26.92 -6.24 13.61
CA SER A 247 28.17 -6.58 12.94
C SER A 247 28.35 -8.08 12.66
N SER A 248 27.56 -8.94 13.32
CA SER A 248 27.62 -10.39 13.17
C SER A 248 26.26 -10.98 12.72
N PRO A 249 25.83 -10.76 11.47
CA PRO A 249 24.49 -11.16 11.01
C PRO A 249 24.27 -12.67 11.07
N ALA A 250 25.29 -13.48 10.73
CA ALA A 250 25.21 -14.93 10.80
C ALA A 250 24.98 -15.43 12.24
N LEU A 251 25.64 -14.84 13.24
CA LEU A 251 25.41 -15.18 14.65
C LEU A 251 23.96 -14.87 15.06
N LEU A 252 23.45 -13.69 14.67
CA LEU A 252 22.05 -13.32 14.90
C LEU A 252 21.09 -14.28 14.18
N GLY A 253 21.43 -14.76 12.98
CA GLY A 253 20.66 -15.75 12.24
C GLY A 253 20.56 -17.08 12.99
N ALA A 254 21.69 -17.60 13.48
CA ALA A 254 21.72 -18.81 14.30
C ALA A 254 20.93 -18.64 15.62
N GLN A 255 21.11 -17.50 16.29
CA GLN A 255 20.36 -17.16 17.51
C GLN A 255 18.86 -17.10 17.24
N PHE A 256 18.42 -16.43 16.17
CA PHE A 256 17.01 -16.35 15.79
C PHE A 256 16.42 -17.73 15.50
N ALA A 257 17.13 -18.58 14.75
CA ALA A 257 16.68 -19.92 14.41
C ALA A 257 16.46 -20.84 15.62
N ALA A 258 17.17 -20.58 16.72
CA ALA A 258 17.04 -21.29 18.00
C ALA A 258 15.93 -20.73 18.91
N THR A 259 15.22 -19.67 18.51
CA THR A 259 14.16 -19.06 19.33
C THR A 259 12.85 -19.83 19.28
N HIS A 260 12.03 -19.66 20.33
CA HIS A 260 10.63 -20.12 20.29
C HIS A 260 9.82 -19.48 19.15
N VAL A 261 10.17 -18.27 18.69
CA VAL A 261 9.53 -17.65 17.53
C VAL A 261 9.78 -18.46 16.26
N ALA A 262 11.02 -18.87 16.00
CA ALA A 262 11.35 -19.68 14.83
C ALA A 262 10.68 -21.07 14.89
N SER A 263 10.65 -21.71 16.07
CA SER A 263 9.93 -22.97 16.26
C SER A 263 8.43 -22.82 16.01
N GLU A 264 7.84 -21.70 16.45
CA GLU A 264 6.41 -21.44 16.25
C GLU A 264 6.07 -21.14 14.80
N MET A 265 6.94 -20.42 14.08
CA MET A 265 6.82 -20.23 12.65
C MET A 265 6.77 -21.59 11.92
N ARG A 266 7.64 -22.54 12.26
CA ARG A 266 7.62 -23.90 11.69
C ARG A 266 6.34 -24.64 12.04
N ARG A 267 5.95 -24.63 13.31
CA ARG A 267 4.75 -25.30 13.82
C ARG A 267 3.48 -24.82 13.13
N LEU A 268 3.25 -23.51 13.08
CA LEU A 268 2.04 -22.91 12.50
C LEU A 268 2.01 -23.03 10.97
N THR A 269 3.17 -23.13 10.33
CA THR A 269 3.28 -23.37 8.88
C THR A 269 3.24 -24.87 8.53
N GLN A 270 3.33 -25.74 9.54
CA GLN A 270 3.45 -27.20 9.40
C GLN A 270 4.60 -27.61 8.44
N SER A 271 5.72 -26.89 8.51
CA SER A 271 6.87 -27.08 7.62
C SER A 271 8.18 -26.72 8.30
N GLU A 272 9.21 -27.55 8.09
CA GLU A 272 10.59 -27.25 8.50
C GLU A 272 11.24 -26.17 7.59
N ALA A 273 10.78 -26.08 6.34
CA ALA A 273 11.20 -25.10 5.36
C ALA A 273 10.21 -23.93 5.33
N VAL A 274 10.48 -22.89 6.12
CA VAL A 274 9.59 -21.71 6.23
C VAL A 274 10.16 -20.55 5.43
N SER A 275 9.39 -20.07 4.46
CA SER A 275 9.76 -18.89 3.68
C SER A 275 9.39 -17.60 4.42
N TYR A 276 10.32 -16.66 4.43
CA TYR A 276 10.09 -15.34 5.01
C TYR A 276 10.66 -14.21 4.13
N ARG A 277 10.16 -12.99 4.31
CA ARG A 277 10.80 -11.77 3.80
C ARG A 277 11.36 -10.96 4.94
N MET A 278 12.63 -10.58 4.86
CA MET A 278 13.21 -9.67 5.85
C MET A 278 13.03 -8.20 5.47
N THR A 279 12.51 -7.40 6.40
CA THR A 279 12.41 -5.95 6.27
C THR A 279 13.07 -5.24 7.45
N PHE A 280 13.52 -4.01 7.23
CA PHE A 280 14.23 -3.19 8.20
C PHE A 280 13.57 -1.83 8.23
N ASP A 281 13.42 -1.29 9.43
CA ASP A 281 13.12 0.11 9.65
C ASP A 281 14.34 0.97 9.31
N ASN A 282 14.11 2.21 8.87
CA ASN A 282 15.13 3.13 8.34
C ASN A 282 16.35 3.37 9.25
N ALA A 283 16.26 3.07 10.55
CA ALA A 283 17.34 3.29 11.52
C ALA A 283 18.27 2.08 11.73
N ALA A 284 17.92 0.88 11.23
CA ALA A 284 18.59 -0.35 11.65
C ALA A 284 19.92 -0.65 10.92
N LEU A 285 20.13 -0.10 9.72
CA LEU A 285 21.32 -0.38 8.90
C LEU A 285 21.81 0.90 8.22
N SER A 286 22.56 1.72 8.95
CA SER A 286 23.08 3.00 8.43
C SER A 286 24.43 2.88 7.71
N GLN A 287 25.15 1.75 7.80
CA GLN A 287 26.53 1.64 7.28
C GLN A 287 26.87 0.40 6.44
N GLN A 288 26.04 -0.65 6.37
CA GLN A 288 26.34 -1.87 5.60
C GLN A 288 25.33 -2.09 4.47
N THR A 289 25.77 -2.72 3.37
CA THR A 289 24.86 -3.09 2.28
C THR A 289 23.80 -4.06 2.82
N ARG A 290 22.56 -3.58 2.99
CA ARG A 290 21.43 -4.35 3.53
C ARG A 290 21.27 -5.74 2.91
N SER A 291 21.53 -5.86 1.62
CA SER A 291 21.48 -7.15 0.92
C SER A 291 22.51 -8.16 1.42
N GLN A 292 23.74 -7.71 1.72
CA GLN A 292 24.80 -8.55 2.27
C GLN A 292 24.45 -8.99 3.69
N TRP A 293 24.00 -8.06 4.54
CA TRP A 293 23.56 -8.37 5.89
C TRP A 293 22.47 -9.46 5.90
N ILE A 294 21.46 -9.29 5.04
CA ILE A 294 20.36 -10.25 4.87
C ILE A 294 20.87 -11.63 4.46
N ALA A 295 21.83 -11.69 3.52
CA ALA A 295 22.41 -12.94 3.05
C ALA A 295 23.22 -13.65 4.15
N GLU A 296 24.04 -12.90 4.89
CA GLU A 296 24.82 -13.44 6.01
C GLU A 296 23.90 -13.97 7.13
N PHE A 297 22.85 -13.22 7.51
CA PHE A 297 21.85 -13.68 8.47
C PHE A 297 21.15 -14.96 8.01
N ALA A 298 20.65 -14.96 6.77
CA ALA A 298 19.91 -16.09 6.22
C ALA A 298 20.77 -17.35 6.06
N SER A 299 22.09 -17.22 5.93
CA SER A 299 22.99 -18.38 5.81
C SER A 299 23.01 -19.26 7.07
N ALA A 300 22.66 -18.69 8.23
CA ALA A 300 22.69 -19.36 9.52
C ALA A 300 21.30 -19.62 10.13
N THR A 301 20.20 -19.34 9.41
CA THR A 301 18.85 -19.52 9.95
C THR A 301 18.27 -20.93 9.80
N HIS A 302 18.99 -21.85 9.15
CA HIS A 302 18.68 -23.28 8.96
C HIS A 302 17.18 -23.63 8.84
N GLY A 303 16.67 -23.79 7.62
CA GLY A 303 15.26 -24.11 7.36
C GLY A 303 14.36 -22.88 7.22
N LEU A 304 14.75 -21.72 7.78
CA LEU A 304 14.12 -20.45 7.41
C LEU A 304 14.77 -19.90 6.14
N ILE A 305 13.96 -19.62 5.11
CA ILE A 305 14.41 -19.26 3.76
C ILE A 305 13.97 -17.84 3.43
N ASN A 306 14.91 -16.91 3.34
CA ASN A 306 14.60 -15.53 2.93
C ASN A 306 14.25 -15.45 1.44
N ARG A 307 13.10 -14.87 1.10
CA ARG A 307 12.60 -14.67 -0.28
C ARG A 307 12.14 -13.24 -0.50
N ALA A 308 12.22 -12.77 -1.74
CA ALA A 308 11.69 -11.45 -2.13
C ALA A 308 10.16 -11.46 -2.37
N SER A 309 9.60 -12.61 -2.72
CA SER A 309 8.17 -12.85 -3.01
C SER A 309 7.82 -14.31 -2.72
N GLY A 310 6.54 -14.64 -2.59
CA GLY A 310 6.11 -16.03 -2.35
C GLY A 310 6.55 -16.53 -0.98
N TYR A 311 6.26 -15.76 0.08
CA TYR A 311 6.68 -16.03 1.45
C TYR A 311 5.48 -16.12 2.40
N SER A 312 5.56 -16.98 3.41
CA SER A 312 4.51 -17.09 4.44
C SER A 312 4.68 -16.05 5.54
N TRP A 313 5.91 -15.66 5.87
CA TRP A 313 6.20 -14.76 6.98
C TRP A 313 6.94 -13.50 6.56
N GLU A 314 6.76 -12.41 7.29
CA GLU A 314 7.65 -11.25 7.24
C GLU A 314 8.39 -11.14 8.56
N ILE A 315 9.72 -11.00 8.52
CA ILE A 315 10.54 -10.69 9.70
C ILE A 315 10.96 -9.24 9.60
N MET A 316 10.39 -8.42 10.47
CA MET A 316 10.65 -6.99 10.55
C MET A 316 11.71 -6.74 11.62
N VAL A 317 12.82 -6.10 11.24
CA VAL A 317 13.96 -5.83 12.12
C VAL A 317 13.98 -4.34 12.47
N ARG A 318 13.92 -4.03 13.77
CA ARG A 318 14.01 -2.67 14.31
C ARG A 318 15.19 -2.58 15.27
N SER A 319 16.02 -1.55 15.11
CA SER A 319 17.03 -1.24 16.13
C SER A 319 16.43 -0.37 17.23
N THR A 320 16.74 -0.72 18.46
CA THR A 320 16.49 0.09 19.65
C THR A 320 17.83 0.34 20.34
N PRO A 321 17.93 1.30 21.28
CA PRO A 321 19.18 1.53 22.00
C PRO A 321 19.73 0.28 22.75
N LYS A 322 18.88 -0.70 23.07
CA LYS A 322 19.24 -1.86 23.88
C LYS A 322 19.35 -3.19 23.11
N ALA A 323 18.61 -3.33 22.01
CA ALA A 323 18.46 -4.60 21.31
C ALA A 323 18.06 -4.40 19.83
N LEU A 324 18.29 -5.42 19.02
CA LEU A 324 17.58 -5.61 17.76
C LEU A 324 16.27 -6.37 18.04
N VAL A 325 15.15 -5.78 17.66
CA VAL A 325 13.82 -6.37 17.75
C VAL A 325 13.51 -7.06 16.44
N PHE A 326 13.32 -8.37 16.48
CA PHE A 326 12.84 -9.17 15.36
C PHE A 326 11.36 -9.50 15.58
N ALA A 327 10.51 -8.99 14.69
CA ALA A 327 9.07 -9.21 14.73
C ALA A 327 8.62 -10.06 13.55
N ALA A 328 8.19 -11.29 13.82
CA ALA A 328 7.66 -12.22 12.84
C ALA A 328 6.15 -12.00 12.68
N ARG A 329 5.75 -11.56 11.49
CA ARG A 329 4.35 -11.35 11.08
C ARG A 329 3.91 -12.49 10.14
N PRO A 330 2.71 -13.07 10.33
CA PRO A 330 2.17 -14.04 9.39
C PRO A 330 1.68 -13.33 8.12
N ALA A 331 2.53 -13.23 7.10
CA ALA A 331 2.31 -12.41 5.92
C ALA A 331 1.38 -13.06 4.88
N SER A 332 1.27 -14.39 4.84
CA SER A 332 0.33 -15.11 3.97
C SER A 332 -1.10 -15.14 4.51
N VAL A 333 -1.32 -14.73 5.76
CA VAL A 333 -2.67 -14.67 6.34
C VAL A 333 -3.45 -13.52 5.70
N VAL A 334 -4.62 -13.86 5.16
CA VAL A 334 -5.56 -12.89 4.59
C VAL A 334 -6.27 -12.15 5.73
N ASP A 335 -6.17 -10.82 5.74
CA ASP A 335 -6.80 -9.99 6.75
C ASP A 335 -8.31 -9.85 6.53
N GLN A 336 -9.08 -10.69 7.20
CA GLN A 336 -10.54 -10.73 7.08
C GLN A 336 -11.24 -9.54 7.78
N ARG A 337 -10.56 -8.80 8.66
CA ARG A 337 -11.17 -7.64 9.37
C ARG A 337 -11.73 -6.62 8.40
N PHE A 338 -11.09 -6.48 7.23
CA PHE A 338 -11.41 -5.46 6.23
C PHE A 338 -11.91 -6.06 4.91
N ALA A 339 -12.52 -7.25 4.96
CA ALA A 339 -13.00 -7.98 3.78
C ALA A 339 -14.02 -7.20 2.93
N TYR A 340 -14.71 -6.20 3.49
CA TYR A 340 -15.58 -5.29 2.73
C TYR A 340 -14.81 -4.48 1.67
N ARG A 341 -13.49 -4.32 1.80
CA ARG A 341 -12.67 -3.47 0.93
C ARG A 341 -12.30 -4.19 -0.38
N LYS A 342 -13.31 -4.41 -1.22
CA LYS A 342 -13.20 -5.07 -2.54
C LYS A 342 -12.62 -4.14 -3.62
N SER A 343 -12.79 -2.82 -3.49
CA SER A 343 -12.28 -1.80 -4.42
C SER A 343 -11.47 -0.72 -3.69
N MET A 344 -10.24 -0.46 -4.16
CA MET A 344 -9.29 0.43 -3.48
C MET A 344 -8.92 1.63 -4.35
N LEU A 345 -8.94 2.82 -3.76
CA LEU A 345 -8.40 4.04 -4.38
C LEU A 345 -6.98 4.32 -3.87
N PRO A 346 -6.11 4.91 -4.71
CA PRO A 346 -4.83 5.45 -4.25
C PRO A 346 -5.04 6.49 -3.13
N ALA A 347 -4.17 6.48 -2.13
CA ALA A 347 -4.21 7.39 -0.98
C ALA A 347 -5.50 7.33 -0.13
N ALA A 348 -6.34 6.31 -0.28
CA ALA A 348 -7.45 6.05 0.64
C ALA A 348 -6.93 5.84 2.07
N LEU A 349 -7.70 6.32 3.06
CA LEU A 349 -7.40 6.14 4.47
C LEU A 349 -7.20 4.66 4.80
N HIS A 350 -6.19 4.35 5.61
CA HIS A 350 -5.96 2.98 6.08
C HIS A 350 -7.12 2.56 7.00
N PRO A 351 -7.70 1.37 6.84
CA PRO A 351 -8.93 1.00 7.55
C PRO A 351 -8.74 0.90 9.07
N THR A 352 -7.54 0.58 9.55
CA THR A 352 -7.25 0.61 11.00
C THR A 352 -7.32 2.02 11.61
N LEU A 353 -7.03 3.07 10.82
CA LEU A 353 -7.22 4.45 11.26
C LEU A 353 -8.69 4.85 11.23
N ALA A 354 -9.46 4.34 10.27
CA ALA A 354 -10.91 4.51 10.26
C ALA A 354 -11.56 3.81 11.47
N ALA A 355 -11.12 2.58 11.80
CA ALA A 355 -11.53 1.84 12.99
C ALA A 355 -11.20 2.62 14.27
N ALA A 356 -10.01 3.23 14.34
CA ALA A 356 -9.62 4.07 15.47
C ALA A 356 -10.49 5.32 15.59
N ALA A 357 -10.81 5.97 14.47
CA ALA A 357 -11.63 7.17 14.47
C ALA A 357 -13.07 6.92 14.91
N VAL A 358 -13.69 5.81 14.50
CA VAL A 358 -15.08 5.50 14.88
C VAL A 358 -15.23 5.15 16.36
N GLN A 359 -14.16 4.67 17.01
CA GLN A 359 -14.14 4.35 18.45
C GLN A 359 -14.03 5.57 19.36
N LEU A 360 -13.78 6.78 18.82
CA LEU A 360 -13.66 8.00 19.62
C LEU A 360 -15.01 8.52 20.15
N VAL A 361 -16.12 8.04 19.59
CA VAL A 361 -17.47 8.40 20.03
C VAL A 361 -18.34 7.16 20.10
N PRO A 362 -19.22 7.03 21.11
CA PRO A 362 -20.17 5.93 21.17
C PRO A 362 -21.15 5.99 20.00
N GLY A 363 -21.49 4.83 19.43
CA GLY A 363 -22.46 4.72 18.36
C GLY A 363 -23.86 4.39 18.88
N HIS A 364 -24.89 4.94 18.22
CA HIS A 364 -26.29 4.78 18.57
C HIS A 364 -27.14 4.38 17.36
N ALA A 365 -28.21 3.63 17.58
CA ALA A 365 -29.09 3.16 16.51
C ALA A 365 -29.82 4.29 15.77
N ASP A 366 -29.99 5.47 16.37
CA ASP A 366 -30.60 6.64 15.76
C ASP A 366 -29.60 7.50 14.95
N ASP A 367 -28.32 7.12 14.91
CA ASP A 367 -27.26 7.93 14.30
C ASP A 367 -27.46 8.18 12.81
N ILE A 368 -27.38 9.46 12.43
CA ILE A 368 -27.25 9.90 11.06
C ILE A 368 -25.80 10.32 10.87
N VAL A 369 -25.03 9.49 10.17
CA VAL A 369 -23.60 9.67 9.98
C VAL A 369 -23.33 10.15 8.57
N VAL A 370 -22.50 11.19 8.45
CA VAL A 370 -22.13 11.77 7.15
C VAL A 370 -20.61 11.80 6.98
N ASP A 371 -20.14 11.29 5.85
CA ASP A 371 -18.76 11.50 5.38
C ASP A 371 -18.78 12.39 4.11
N PRO A 372 -18.49 13.70 4.25
CA PRO A 372 -18.45 14.65 3.13
C PRO A 372 -17.31 14.45 2.11
N PHE A 373 -16.35 13.59 2.41
CA PHE A 373 -15.20 13.25 1.55
C PHE A 373 -15.00 11.74 1.53
N CYS A 374 -16.06 11.00 1.20
CA CYS A 374 -16.14 9.57 1.52
C CYS A 374 -15.13 8.70 0.78
N GLY A 375 -14.56 9.14 -0.34
CA GLY A 375 -13.62 8.34 -1.11
C GLY A 375 -14.21 6.98 -1.44
N SER A 376 -13.48 5.91 -1.08
CA SER A 376 -13.93 4.51 -1.23
C SER A 376 -14.85 4.01 -0.11
N GLY A 377 -15.37 4.88 0.75
CA GLY A 377 -16.34 4.55 1.80
C GLY A 377 -15.77 3.96 3.10
N THR A 378 -14.45 4.00 3.31
CA THR A 378 -13.79 3.30 4.44
C THR A 378 -14.32 3.73 5.81
N LEU A 379 -14.50 5.03 6.07
CA LEU A 379 -15.01 5.52 7.36
C LEU A 379 -16.46 5.10 7.61
N LEU A 380 -17.30 5.11 6.58
CA LEU A 380 -18.69 4.64 6.65
C LEU A 380 -18.75 3.12 6.91
N ALA A 381 -17.89 2.34 6.25
CA ALA A 381 -17.80 0.90 6.46
C ALA A 381 -17.36 0.57 7.90
N GLU A 382 -16.29 1.19 8.40
CA GLU A 382 -15.86 0.98 9.79
C GLU A 382 -16.92 1.44 10.79
N ARG A 383 -17.64 2.53 10.51
CA ARG A 383 -18.73 2.97 11.39
C ARG A 383 -19.85 1.93 11.42
N ALA A 384 -20.20 1.33 10.28
CA ALA A 384 -21.20 0.27 10.22
C ALA A 384 -20.78 -0.99 10.99
N MET A 385 -19.50 -1.33 10.96
CA MET A 385 -18.94 -2.48 11.69
C MET A 385 -18.84 -2.24 13.20
N TYR A 386 -18.66 -0.99 13.62
CA TYR A 386 -18.45 -0.64 15.02
C TYR A 386 -19.75 -0.61 15.85
N ALA A 387 -20.84 -0.07 15.30
CA ALA A 387 -22.08 0.13 16.06
C ALA A 387 -23.31 0.24 15.14
N PRO A 388 -24.54 0.03 15.65
CA PRO A 388 -25.76 0.27 14.89
C PRO A 388 -25.88 1.74 14.46
N TYR A 389 -26.69 2.01 13.43
CA TYR A 389 -26.91 3.34 12.88
C TYR A 389 -28.27 3.42 12.18
N LYS A 390 -28.79 4.65 12.03
CA LYS A 390 -30.02 4.93 11.28
C LYS A 390 -29.75 5.14 9.80
N ARG A 391 -28.69 5.89 9.47
CA ARG A 391 -28.35 6.21 8.08
C ARG A 391 -26.88 6.57 7.91
N LEU A 392 -26.29 6.11 6.81
CA LEU A 392 -24.95 6.50 6.37
C LEU A 392 -25.06 7.30 5.08
N ILE A 393 -24.38 8.44 5.02
CA ILE A 393 -24.41 9.32 3.85
C ILE A 393 -22.98 9.67 3.45
N GLY A 394 -22.63 9.43 2.19
CA GLY A 394 -21.30 9.75 1.65
C GLY A 394 -21.39 10.73 0.48
N PHE A 395 -20.49 11.72 0.45
CA PHE A 395 -20.28 12.62 -0.68
C PHE A 395 -18.86 12.50 -1.20
N ASP A 396 -18.71 12.52 -2.52
CA ASP A 396 -17.41 12.69 -3.17
C ASP A 396 -17.61 13.34 -4.55
N HIS A 397 -16.64 14.13 -4.99
CA HIS A 397 -16.68 14.75 -6.31
C HIS A 397 -16.36 13.76 -7.44
N HIS A 398 -15.59 12.71 -7.13
CA HIS A 398 -15.11 11.75 -8.12
C HIS A 398 -16.07 10.58 -8.27
N LEU A 399 -16.46 10.30 -9.52
CA LEU A 399 -17.35 9.17 -9.83
C LEU A 399 -16.70 7.82 -9.46
N ASP A 400 -15.42 7.66 -9.77
CA ASP A 400 -14.65 6.45 -9.45
C ASP A 400 -14.63 6.17 -7.94
N ALA A 401 -14.60 7.23 -7.12
CA ALA A 401 -14.66 7.10 -5.67
C ALA A 401 -16.01 6.58 -5.20
N ILE A 402 -17.10 7.19 -5.70
CA ILE A 402 -18.47 6.74 -5.42
C ILE A 402 -18.71 5.30 -5.90
N GLN A 403 -18.17 4.91 -7.05
CA GLN A 403 -18.25 3.54 -7.55
C GLN A 403 -17.51 2.56 -6.63
N ALA A 404 -16.29 2.89 -6.20
CA ALA A 404 -15.55 2.09 -5.23
C ALA A 404 -16.29 1.98 -3.89
N ALA A 405 -16.87 3.08 -3.40
CA ALA A 405 -17.67 3.09 -2.17
C ALA A 405 -18.94 2.22 -2.29
N ARG A 406 -19.63 2.22 -3.43
CA ARG A 406 -20.79 1.34 -3.67
C ARG A 406 -20.41 -0.14 -3.58
N ILE A 407 -19.29 -0.50 -4.18
CA ILE A 407 -18.76 -1.88 -4.12
C ILE A 407 -18.38 -2.26 -2.69
N ASN A 408 -17.73 -1.36 -1.96
CA ASN A 408 -17.25 -1.63 -0.60
C ASN A 408 -18.35 -1.63 0.47
N LEU A 409 -19.40 -0.84 0.27
CA LEU A 409 -20.54 -0.72 1.18
C LEU A 409 -21.72 -1.61 0.76
N GLU A 410 -21.50 -2.49 -0.22
CA GLU A 410 -22.49 -3.46 -0.69
C GLU A 410 -22.98 -4.34 0.47
N GLY A 411 -24.30 -4.50 0.57
CA GLY A 411 -24.95 -5.27 1.64
C GLY A 411 -25.25 -4.48 2.92
N LEU A 412 -24.75 -3.24 3.07
CA LEU A 412 -25.10 -2.39 4.20
C LEU A 412 -26.46 -1.70 3.97
N PRO A 413 -27.39 -1.73 4.94
CA PRO A 413 -28.68 -1.06 4.82
C PRO A 413 -28.55 0.47 4.95
N ASN A 414 -29.52 1.21 4.41
CA ASN A 414 -29.66 2.67 4.64
C ASN A 414 -28.41 3.50 4.30
N VAL A 415 -27.67 3.12 3.26
CA VAL A 415 -26.52 3.87 2.73
C VAL A 415 -26.94 4.74 1.54
N SER A 416 -26.56 6.01 1.55
CA SER A 416 -26.79 6.94 0.42
C SER A 416 -25.48 7.59 -0.02
N LEU A 417 -25.07 7.32 -1.27
CA LEU A 417 -23.82 7.84 -1.84
C LEU A 417 -24.11 8.78 -3.00
N HIS A 418 -23.54 9.98 -2.95
CA HIS A 418 -23.80 11.01 -3.94
C HIS A 418 -22.52 11.56 -4.54
N LYS A 419 -22.44 11.56 -5.88
CA LYS A 419 -21.40 12.28 -6.61
C LYS A 419 -21.69 13.79 -6.57
N THR A 420 -21.14 14.49 -5.59
CA THR A 420 -21.39 15.91 -5.35
C THR A 420 -20.29 16.51 -4.50
N SER A 421 -20.27 17.84 -4.40
CA SER A 421 -19.44 18.53 -3.42
C SER A 421 -19.91 18.29 -1.99
N PHE A 422 -18.96 18.34 -1.05
CA PHE A 422 -19.26 18.41 0.38
C PHE A 422 -20.20 19.58 0.73
N LYS A 423 -20.29 20.63 -0.11
CA LYS A 423 -21.26 21.73 0.06
C LYS A 423 -22.72 21.26 0.06
N ALA A 424 -23.01 20.07 -0.49
CA ALA A 424 -24.33 19.44 -0.37
C ALA A 424 -24.71 19.10 1.08
N LEU A 425 -23.74 19.09 2.01
CA LEU A 425 -23.97 18.97 3.44
C LEU A 425 -24.94 20.04 3.95
N ALA A 426 -24.92 21.27 3.41
CA ALA A 426 -25.85 22.35 3.80
C ALA A 426 -27.34 22.00 3.67
N LYS A 427 -27.68 20.98 2.87
CA LYS A 427 -29.06 20.50 2.69
C LYS A 427 -29.47 19.43 3.71
N ARG A 428 -28.58 19.10 4.65
CA ARG A 428 -28.80 18.11 5.70
C ARG A 428 -29.13 18.82 7.01
N GLN A 429 -29.85 18.13 7.87
CA GLN A 429 -30.22 18.59 9.20
C GLN A 429 -30.21 17.41 10.16
N ASN A 430 -30.08 17.69 11.45
CA ASN A 430 -30.12 16.70 12.52
C ASN A 430 -29.06 15.59 12.35
N VAL A 431 -27.87 15.97 11.86
CA VAL A 431 -26.74 15.04 11.72
C VAL A 431 -26.16 14.76 13.11
N SER A 432 -25.97 13.49 13.48
CA SER A 432 -25.40 13.14 14.79
C SER A 432 -23.87 13.10 14.75
N LEU A 433 -23.30 12.60 13.66
CA LEU A 433 -21.87 12.45 13.46
C LEU A 433 -21.46 12.85 12.05
N ILE A 434 -20.48 13.73 11.95
CA ILE A 434 -19.69 13.92 10.73
C ILE A 434 -18.33 13.28 10.98
N ILE A 435 -17.94 12.30 10.17
CA ILE A 435 -16.63 11.64 10.27
C ILE A 435 -15.96 11.64 8.91
N THR A 436 -14.78 12.25 8.79
CA THR A 436 -14.23 12.51 7.45
C THR A 436 -12.73 12.72 7.38
N ASN A 437 -12.15 12.35 6.24
CA ASN A 437 -10.74 12.52 5.92
C ASN A 437 -10.56 13.41 4.67
N PRO A 438 -10.63 14.74 4.82
CA PRO A 438 -10.52 15.69 3.71
C PRO A 438 -9.09 15.79 3.15
N PRO A 439 -8.91 16.33 1.93
CA PRO A 439 -7.58 16.53 1.34
C PRO A 439 -6.63 17.40 2.18
N TYR A 440 -5.36 17.02 2.27
CA TYR A 440 -4.37 17.68 3.13
C TYR A 440 -3.58 18.83 2.49
N GLY A 441 -3.64 19.02 1.17
CA GLY A 441 -2.89 20.08 0.48
C GLY A 441 -1.36 19.92 0.55
N GLN A 442 -0.83 18.72 0.29
CA GLN A 442 0.59 18.34 0.48
C GLN A 442 1.61 19.16 -0.34
N ARG A 443 1.20 19.89 -1.38
CA ARG A 443 2.05 20.87 -2.09
C ARG A 443 1.75 22.28 -1.57
N VAL A 444 2.76 23.14 -1.45
CA VAL A 444 2.65 24.50 -0.88
C VAL A 444 1.50 25.31 -1.50
N ALA A 445 1.36 25.30 -2.84
CA ALA A 445 0.26 25.98 -3.55
C ALA A 445 -1.15 25.45 -3.21
N ASN A 446 -1.26 24.21 -2.73
CA ASN A 446 -2.53 23.56 -2.37
C ASN A 446 -2.85 23.70 -0.88
N ARG A 447 -1.92 24.17 -0.04
CA ARG A 447 -2.11 24.29 1.41
C ARG A 447 -3.10 25.40 1.78
N LYS A 448 -3.08 26.54 1.06
CA LYS A 448 -4.06 27.63 1.25
C LYS A 448 -5.47 27.16 0.88
N HIS A 449 -5.62 26.48 -0.25
CA HIS A 449 -6.90 25.91 -0.69
C HIS A 449 -7.42 24.85 0.30
N ALA A 450 -6.55 23.95 0.78
CA ALA A 450 -6.92 22.99 1.81
C ALA A 450 -7.39 23.69 3.09
N ARG A 451 -6.70 24.76 3.53
CA ARG A 451 -7.14 25.51 4.72
C ARG A 451 -8.53 26.13 4.53
N VAL A 452 -8.81 26.74 3.38
CA VAL A 452 -10.14 27.28 3.06
C VAL A 452 -11.20 26.18 3.08
N LEU A 453 -10.91 25.03 2.45
CA LEU A 453 -11.81 23.87 2.43
C LEU A 453 -12.12 23.36 3.84
N HIS A 454 -11.12 23.26 4.71
CA HIS A 454 -11.29 22.86 6.11
C HIS A 454 -12.17 23.86 6.89
N ASN A 455 -11.96 25.16 6.70
CA ASN A 455 -12.79 26.19 7.35
C ASN A 455 -14.25 26.16 6.85
N GLU A 456 -14.46 25.97 5.55
CA GLU A 456 -15.80 25.81 4.98
C GLU A 456 -16.49 24.54 5.52
N LEU A 457 -15.75 23.42 5.64
CA LEU A 457 -16.25 22.19 6.24
C LEU A 457 -16.68 22.42 7.69
N ASP A 458 -15.87 23.11 8.49
CA ASP A 458 -16.17 23.37 9.91
C ASP A 458 -17.46 24.19 10.07
N SER A 459 -17.64 25.23 9.25
CA SER A 459 -18.86 26.05 9.27
C SER A 459 -20.09 25.26 8.86
N LEU A 460 -19.98 24.39 7.84
CA LEU A 460 -21.07 23.49 7.46
C LEU A 460 -21.37 22.45 8.53
N ALA A 461 -20.35 21.89 9.17
CA ALA A 461 -20.51 20.94 10.26
C ALA A 461 -21.27 21.56 11.43
N ALA A 462 -20.85 22.74 11.89
CA ALA A 462 -21.52 23.48 12.95
C ALA A 462 -22.99 23.80 12.62
N MET A 463 -23.29 24.10 11.35
CA MET A 463 -24.66 24.36 10.92
C MET A 463 -25.56 23.12 11.02
N VAL A 464 -25.09 21.97 10.52
CA VAL A 464 -25.97 20.80 10.28
C VAL A 464 -26.00 19.77 11.40
N LEU A 465 -24.97 19.78 12.26
CA LEU A 465 -24.93 18.91 13.44
C LEU A 465 -26.11 19.26 14.36
N ARG A 466 -26.73 18.23 14.94
CA ARG A 466 -27.68 18.41 16.04
C ARG A 466 -26.93 18.90 17.30
N PRO A 467 -27.61 19.51 18.28
CA PRO A 467 -26.99 19.80 19.57
C PRO A 467 -26.40 18.53 20.19
N GLY A 468 -25.17 18.61 20.70
CA GLY A 468 -24.39 17.44 21.15
C GLY A 468 -23.84 16.55 20.03
N GLY A 469 -24.12 16.84 18.76
CA GLY A 469 -23.54 16.16 17.60
C GLY A 469 -22.05 16.45 17.44
N THR A 470 -21.34 15.52 16.81
CA THR A 470 -19.86 15.51 16.81
C THR A 470 -19.27 15.53 15.40
N LEU A 471 -18.17 16.26 15.23
CA LEU A 471 -17.27 16.24 14.09
C LEU A 471 -16.00 15.47 14.48
N ILE A 472 -15.68 14.42 13.72
CA ILE A 472 -14.40 13.72 13.75
C ILE A 472 -13.69 13.98 12.42
N VAL A 473 -12.56 14.67 12.45
CA VAL A 473 -11.88 15.10 11.22
C VAL A 473 -10.38 14.83 11.27
N PHE A 474 -9.86 14.23 10.20
CA PHE A 474 -8.42 14.16 9.96
C PHE A 474 -7.96 15.47 9.34
N ARG A 475 -7.01 16.15 10.00
CA ARG A 475 -6.59 17.50 9.66
C ARG A 475 -5.06 17.61 9.59
N PRO A 476 -4.50 18.36 8.64
CA PRO A 476 -3.07 18.60 8.64
C PRO A 476 -2.59 19.29 9.93
N PRO A 477 -1.35 19.03 10.38
CA PRO A 477 -0.76 19.74 11.51
C PRO A 477 -0.82 21.25 11.33
N ASN A 478 -1.13 21.97 12.42
CA ASN A 478 -1.13 23.43 12.51
C ASN A 478 -2.23 24.11 11.68
N PHE A 479 -3.25 23.38 11.23
CA PHE A 479 -4.47 24.02 10.75
C PHE A 479 -5.28 24.52 11.96
N PRO A 480 -5.99 25.65 11.85
CA PRO A 480 -6.82 26.18 12.93
C PRO A 480 -7.87 25.16 13.40
N ASP A 481 -8.36 25.35 14.62
CA ASP A 481 -9.48 24.58 15.15
C ASP A 481 -10.82 25.07 14.62
N PRO A 482 -11.85 24.21 14.61
CA PRO A 482 -13.19 24.61 14.20
C PRO A 482 -13.76 25.65 15.18
N GLU A 483 -13.82 26.92 14.78
CA GLU A 483 -14.21 28.04 15.66
C GLU A 483 -15.65 27.94 16.22
N GLN A 484 -16.54 27.25 15.52
CA GLN A 484 -17.97 27.12 15.88
C GLN A 484 -18.29 25.79 16.60
N LEU A 485 -17.28 24.98 16.89
CA LEU A 485 -17.41 23.70 17.60
C LEU A 485 -16.42 23.66 18.76
N THR A 486 -16.80 23.02 19.85
CA THR A 486 -15.91 22.83 21.00
C THR A 486 -15.02 21.63 20.74
N VAL A 487 -13.71 21.84 20.55
CA VAL A 487 -12.75 20.73 20.45
C VAL A 487 -12.64 20.04 21.81
N ILE A 488 -13.06 18.78 21.88
CA ILE A 488 -13.00 17.96 23.09
C ILE A 488 -11.76 17.08 23.11
N GLU A 489 -11.21 16.75 21.95
CA GLU A 489 -10.06 15.86 21.85
C GLU A 489 -9.22 16.14 20.60
N ARG A 490 -7.90 16.01 20.73
CA ARG A 490 -6.94 16.04 19.62
C ARG A 490 -5.92 14.93 19.78
N ARG A 491 -5.71 14.16 18.73
CA ARG A 491 -4.65 13.13 18.67
C ARG A 491 -3.75 13.34 17.47
N ARG A 492 -2.44 13.43 17.70
CA ARG A 492 -1.44 13.39 16.63
C ARG A 492 -1.22 11.94 16.21
N ILE A 493 -1.47 11.61 14.95
CA ILE A 493 -1.35 10.25 14.41
C ILE A 493 -0.45 10.18 13.18
N ASP A 494 0.19 9.03 12.99
CA ASP A 494 0.85 8.68 11.73
C ASP A 494 -0.16 8.10 10.72
N ALA A 495 -0.25 8.71 9.55
CA ALA A 495 -1.08 8.28 8.43
C ALA A 495 -0.22 7.78 7.26
N GLY A 496 0.71 6.86 7.54
CA GLY A 496 1.55 6.24 6.51
C GLY A 496 2.75 7.10 6.11
N GLY A 497 3.46 7.64 7.10
CA GLY A 497 4.59 8.55 6.92
C GLY A 497 4.22 10.03 6.96
N LEU A 498 2.92 10.34 7.06
CA LEU A 498 2.37 11.69 7.15
C LEU A 498 1.77 11.90 8.53
N HIS A 499 2.24 12.90 9.26
CA HIS A 499 1.66 13.26 10.55
C HIS A 499 0.41 14.10 10.33
N VAL A 500 -0.71 13.72 10.98
CA VAL A 500 -1.99 14.44 10.94
C VAL A 500 -2.59 14.54 12.33
N ASP A 501 -3.47 15.52 12.55
CA ASP A 501 -4.30 15.63 13.75
C ASP A 501 -5.66 14.99 13.49
N LEU A 502 -6.06 14.04 14.33
CA LEU A 502 -7.43 13.57 14.42
C LEU A 502 -8.12 14.38 15.51
N ILE A 503 -9.06 15.24 15.11
CA ILE A 503 -9.78 16.15 15.99
C ILE A 503 -11.19 15.62 16.21
N VAL A 504 -11.63 15.66 17.47
CA VAL A 504 -13.03 15.46 17.87
C VAL A 504 -13.54 16.79 18.39
N ALA A 505 -14.58 17.33 17.75
CA ALA A 505 -15.21 18.59 18.13
C ALA A 505 -16.72 18.45 18.19
N GLN A 506 -17.36 19.03 19.20
CA GLN A 506 -18.78 18.86 19.48
C GLN A 506 -19.54 20.17 19.32
N LYS A 507 -20.78 20.09 18.82
CA LYS A 507 -21.71 21.22 18.82
C LYS A 507 -22.32 21.36 20.20
N SER A 508 -22.33 22.57 20.74
CA SER A 508 -22.97 22.87 22.03
C SER A 508 -24.40 22.34 22.08
N THR A 509 -24.77 21.79 23.23
CA THR A 509 -26.09 21.22 23.55
C THR A 509 -27.17 22.27 23.65
#